data_AF-A0A953GVH7-F1
#
_entry.id   AF-A0A953GVH7-F1
#
_cell.length_a   1.000
_cell.length_b   1.000
_cell.length_c   1.000
_cell.angle_alpha   90.00
_cell.angle_beta   90.00
_cell.angle_gamma   90.00
#
_symmetry.space_group_name_H-M   'P 1'
#
loop_
_entity.id
_entity.type
_entity.pdbx_description
1 polymer ?
#
loop_
_entity_poly.entity_id
_entity_poly.type
_entity_poly.pdbx_seq_one_letter_code
_entity_poly.pdbx_strand_id
1 'polypeptide(L)'
;MDAHDSVRQKVWEIFSTTFAERADLFKGGVAARTANDILGTALSNKYLDPLLADEIAFHMVDWETDAAFIVAFLLFPERFTEEELQAATEMFLIHVPTHVMAAARLAGYNIKDSP
;
A
#
# COMPACT_ATOMS: atom_id res chain seq x y z
N MET A 1 17.53 5.04 12.40
CA MET A 1 16.77 4.65 11.21
C MET A 1 16.90 3.14 11.12
N ASP A 2 15.79 2.43 11.21
CA ASP A 2 15.80 0.97 11.06
C ASP A 2 15.72 0.57 9.57
N ALA A 3 15.73 -0.73 9.28
CA ALA A 3 15.65 -1.22 7.91
C ALA A 3 14.32 -0.85 7.22
N HIS A 4 13.23 -0.73 7.99
CA HIS A 4 11.92 -0.34 7.46
C HIS A 4 11.95 1.12 7.00
N ASP A 5 12.46 2.01 7.84
CA ASP A 5 12.65 3.40 7.51
C ASP A 5 13.58 3.56 6.29
N SER A 6 14.66 2.77 6.20
CA SER A 6 15.59 2.77 5.05
C SER A 6 14.86 2.41 3.75
N VAL A 7 14.04 1.36 3.76
CA VAL A 7 13.23 0.95 2.59
C VAL A 7 12.31 2.10 2.15
N ARG A 8 11.56 2.70 3.09
CA ARG A 8 10.64 3.81 2.78
C ARG A 8 11.37 4.99 2.16
N GLN A 9 12.51 5.37 2.74
CA GLN A 9 13.34 6.45 2.20
C GLN A 9 13.81 6.11 0.77
N LYS A 10 14.30 4.89 0.55
CA LYS A 10 14.85 4.48 -0.74
C LYS A 10 13.79 4.44 -1.85
N VAL A 11 12.59 3.97 -1.54
CA VAL A 11 11.45 4.02 -2.46
C VAL A 11 11.12 5.46 -2.85
N TRP A 12 11.10 6.38 -1.88
CA TRP A 12 10.90 7.80 -2.15
C TRP A 12 12.03 8.39 -3.01
N GLU A 13 13.29 8.06 -2.72
CA GLU A 13 14.44 8.52 -3.51
C GLU A 13 14.35 8.03 -4.96
N ILE A 14 13.97 6.77 -5.20
CA ILE A 14 13.78 6.23 -6.55
C ILE A 14 12.70 7.02 -7.30
N PHE A 15 11.50 7.17 -6.73
CA PHE A 15 10.40 7.81 -7.44
C PHE A 15 10.53 9.32 -7.56
N SER A 16 11.17 10.00 -6.61
CA SER A 16 11.38 11.45 -6.66
C SER A 16 12.27 11.90 -7.82
N THR A 17 13.14 11.04 -8.34
CA THR A 17 13.94 11.35 -9.54
C THR A 17 13.10 11.61 -10.79
N THR A 18 11.94 10.95 -10.90
CA THR A 18 11.07 11.00 -12.09
C THR A 18 9.76 11.73 -11.82
N PHE A 19 9.28 11.65 -10.57
CA PHE A 19 7.95 12.11 -10.16
C PHE A 19 8.03 13.00 -8.91
N ALA A 20 8.98 13.93 -8.84
CA ALA A 20 9.31 14.72 -7.65
C ALA A 20 8.10 15.14 -6.79
N GLU A 21 7.16 15.92 -7.35
CA GLU A 21 5.98 16.39 -6.61
C GLU A 21 5.00 15.27 -6.22
N ARG A 22 4.90 14.21 -7.02
CA ARG A 22 4.00 13.07 -6.74
C ARG A 22 4.60 12.12 -5.71
N ALA A 23 5.92 11.97 -5.68
CA ALA A 23 6.63 11.13 -4.72
C ALA A 23 6.47 11.68 -3.29
N ASP A 24 6.35 13.00 -3.13
CA ASP A 24 6.10 13.62 -1.84
C ASP A 24 4.73 13.27 -1.24
N LEU A 25 3.77 12.78 -2.04
CA LEU A 25 2.48 12.30 -1.52
C LEU A 25 2.63 11.05 -0.64
N PHE A 26 3.71 10.28 -0.79
CA PHE A 26 4.03 9.18 0.12
C PHE A 26 4.41 9.68 1.52
N LYS A 27 4.88 10.93 1.65
CA LYS A 27 5.25 11.50 2.95
C LYS A 27 3.98 11.75 3.77
N GLY A 28 3.88 11.07 4.91
CA GLY A 28 2.77 11.25 5.86
C GLY A 28 1.42 10.70 5.37
N GLY A 29 1.40 9.77 4.41
CA GLY A 29 0.19 9.06 3.97
C GLY A 29 -0.83 9.93 3.21
N VAL A 30 -0.39 11.02 2.57
CA VAL A 30 -1.30 11.89 1.79
C VAL A 30 -1.85 11.15 0.58
N ALA A 31 -1.01 10.34 -0.07
CA ALA A 31 -1.40 9.48 -1.19
C ALA A 31 -2.52 8.52 -0.79
N ALA A 32 -2.33 7.74 0.29
CA ALA A 32 -3.34 6.82 0.80
C ALA A 32 -4.66 7.52 1.12
N ARG A 33 -4.64 8.65 1.85
CA ARG A 33 -5.88 9.40 2.17
C ARG A 33 -6.61 9.88 0.92
N THR A 34 -5.89 10.47 -0.03
CA THR A 34 -6.50 10.96 -1.28
C THR A 34 -7.07 9.81 -2.10
N ALA A 35 -6.36 8.69 -2.18
CA ALA A 35 -6.82 7.50 -2.87
C ALA A 35 -8.03 6.87 -2.19
N ASN A 36 -8.07 6.87 -0.85
CA ASN A 36 -9.20 6.42 -0.04
C ASN A 36 -10.46 7.20 -0.39
N ASP A 37 -10.42 8.53 -0.36
CA ASP A 37 -11.57 9.38 -0.64
C ASP A 37 -12.13 9.14 -2.05
N ILE A 38 -11.24 9.02 -3.04
CA ILE A 38 -11.61 8.77 -4.45
C ILE A 38 -12.24 7.38 -4.59
N LEU A 39 -11.62 6.35 -4.01
CA LEU A 39 -12.08 4.98 -4.12
C LEU A 39 -13.39 4.76 -3.35
N GLY A 40 -13.50 5.27 -2.13
CA GLY A 40 -14.71 5.21 -1.31
C GLY A 40 -15.89 5.86 -2.03
N THR A 41 -15.68 7.03 -2.64
CA THR A 41 -16.69 7.69 -3.49
C THR A 41 -17.11 6.79 -4.66
N ALA A 42 -16.16 6.19 -5.37
CA ALA A 42 -16.46 5.30 -6.50
C ALA A 42 -17.23 4.04 -6.06
N LEU A 43 -16.94 3.51 -4.87
CA LEU A 43 -17.55 2.32 -4.31
C LEU A 43 -18.94 2.56 -3.70
N SER A 44 -19.28 3.81 -3.34
CA SER A 44 -20.56 4.17 -2.72
C SER A 44 -21.80 3.83 -3.55
N ASN A 45 -21.68 3.78 -4.88
CA ASN A 45 -22.78 3.35 -5.77
C ASN A 45 -23.03 1.84 -5.70
N LYS A 46 -22.01 1.06 -5.35
CA LYS A 46 -22.07 -0.41 -5.26
C LYS A 46 -22.48 -0.85 -3.85
N TYR A 47 -21.88 -0.26 -2.83
CA TYR A 47 -22.19 -0.55 -1.44
C TYR A 47 -23.07 0.58 -0.91
N LEU A 48 -24.36 0.29 -0.73
CA LEU A 48 -25.37 1.26 -0.29
C LEU A 48 -25.07 1.89 1.08
N ASP A 49 -24.14 1.31 1.82
CA ASP A 49 -23.58 1.86 3.06
C ASP A 49 -22.26 2.61 2.76
N PRO A 50 -22.24 3.94 2.88
CA PRO A 50 -21.03 4.74 2.67
C PRO A 50 -19.89 4.38 3.62
N LEU A 51 -20.18 3.94 4.84
CA LEU A 51 -19.15 3.56 5.81
C LEU A 51 -18.44 2.27 5.37
N LEU A 52 -19.22 1.29 4.90
CA LEU A 52 -18.67 0.05 4.33
C LEU A 52 -17.81 0.32 3.09
N ALA A 53 -18.24 1.24 2.22
CA ALA A 53 -17.48 1.63 1.03
C ALA A 53 -16.12 2.26 1.40
N ASP A 54 -16.10 3.13 2.40
CA ASP A 54 -14.89 3.78 2.92
C ASP A 54 -13.95 2.77 3.61
N GLU A 55 -14.48 1.85 4.41
CA GLU A 55 -13.67 0.82 5.09
C GLU A 55 -13.00 -0.13 4.08
N ILE A 56 -13.71 -0.51 3.01
CA ILE A 56 -13.13 -1.27 1.89
C ILE A 56 -12.04 -0.45 1.20
N ALA A 57 -12.28 0.85 0.95
CA ALA A 57 -11.30 1.72 0.31
C ALA A 57 -10.01 1.87 1.13
N PHE A 58 -10.14 2.03 2.45
CA PHE A 58 -9.03 2.17 3.38
C PHE A 58 -8.11 0.95 3.30
N HIS A 59 -8.68 -0.24 3.41
CA HIS A 59 -7.93 -1.49 3.29
C HIS A 59 -7.26 -1.67 1.91
N MET A 60 -7.77 -1.04 0.85
CA MET A 60 -7.16 -1.12 -0.47
C MET A 60 -5.96 -0.19 -0.67
N VAL A 61 -5.79 0.84 0.17
CA VAL A 61 -4.81 1.92 -0.10
C VAL A 61 -3.83 2.20 1.04
N ASP A 62 -4.06 1.70 2.25
CA ASP A 62 -3.21 1.95 3.43
C ASP A 62 -1.81 1.28 3.36
N TRP A 63 -1.59 0.45 2.34
CA TRP A 63 -0.32 -0.23 2.06
C TRP A 63 0.36 0.32 0.80
N GLU A 64 0.16 1.60 0.49
CA GLU A 64 0.71 2.27 -0.68
C GLU A 64 2.24 2.24 -0.72
N THR A 65 2.87 2.30 0.45
CA THR A 65 4.34 2.23 0.55
C THR A 65 4.87 0.83 0.24
N ASP A 66 4.15 -0.21 0.67
CA ASP A 66 4.46 -1.61 0.34
C ASP A 66 4.28 -1.87 -1.17
N ALA A 67 3.22 -1.33 -1.77
CA ALA A 67 3.01 -1.38 -3.22
C ALA A 67 4.14 -0.68 -3.99
N ALA A 68 4.53 0.51 -3.54
CA ALA A 68 5.59 1.30 -4.13
C ALA A 68 6.95 0.57 -4.05
N PHE A 69 7.23 -0.13 -2.93
CA PHE A 69 8.40 -0.99 -2.82
C PHE A 69 8.44 -2.07 -3.88
N ILE A 70 7.35 -2.83 -4.07
CA ILE A 70 7.34 -3.91 -5.08
C ILE A 70 7.64 -3.37 -6.47
N VAL A 71 7.04 -2.25 -6.85
CA VAL A 71 7.31 -1.60 -8.14
C VAL A 71 8.77 -1.14 -8.23
N ALA A 72 9.30 -0.51 -7.18
CA ALA A 72 10.68 -0.03 -7.15
C ALA A 72 11.69 -1.19 -7.26
N PHE A 73 11.45 -2.31 -6.55
CA PHE A 73 12.30 -3.49 -6.61
C PHE A 73 12.27 -4.17 -7.98
N LEU A 74 11.09 -4.29 -8.61
CA LEU A 74 10.98 -4.88 -9.94
C LEU A 74 11.69 -4.06 -11.02
N LEU A 75 11.78 -2.74 -10.84
CA LEU A 75 12.42 -1.84 -11.81
C LEU A 75 13.91 -1.60 -11.52
N PHE A 76 14.32 -1.60 -10.26
CA PHE A 76 15.67 -1.25 -9.80
C PHE A 76 16.19 -2.21 -8.72
N PRO A 77 16.23 -3.52 -9.00
CA PRO A 77 16.59 -4.52 -7.99
C PRO A 77 17.99 -4.30 -7.39
N GLU A 78 18.91 -3.73 -8.16
CA GLU A 78 20.30 -3.45 -7.76
C GLU A 78 20.44 -2.33 -6.72
N ARG A 79 19.37 -1.57 -6.44
CA ARG A 79 19.41 -0.44 -5.49
C ARG A 79 19.23 -0.87 -4.03
N PHE A 80 18.73 -2.07 -3.80
CA PHE A 80 18.36 -2.57 -2.48
C PHE A 80 19.42 -3.50 -1.92
N THR A 81 19.69 -3.39 -0.61
CA THR A 81 20.55 -4.36 0.10
C THR A 81 19.75 -5.61 0.47
N GLU A 82 20.44 -6.68 0.85
CA GLU A 82 19.78 -7.90 1.31
C GLU A 82 18.87 -7.64 2.53
N GLU A 83 19.35 -6.84 3.49
CA GLU A 83 18.61 -6.48 4.70
C GLU A 83 17.34 -5.68 4.38
N GLU A 84 17.41 -4.76 3.41
CA GLU A 84 16.24 -4.00 2.96
C GLU A 84 15.22 -4.89 2.27
N LEU A 85 15.66 -5.86 1.46
CA LEU A 85 14.77 -6.82 0.82
C LEU A 85 14.08 -7.73 1.84
N GLN A 86 14.80 -8.20 2.86
CA GLN A 86 14.23 -9.00 3.95
C GLN A 86 13.19 -8.18 4.74
N ALA A 87 13.56 -6.97 5.15
CA ALA A 87 12.68 -6.06 5.86
C ALA A 87 11.39 -5.73 5.08
N ALA A 88 11.53 -5.34 3.81
CA ALA A 88 10.39 -5.00 2.97
C ALA A 88 9.48 -6.21 2.69
N THR A 89 10.07 -7.41 2.56
CA THR A 89 9.31 -8.65 2.41
C THR A 89 8.51 -8.96 3.67
N GLU A 90 9.12 -8.83 4.85
CA GLU A 90 8.42 -9.02 6.13
C GLU A 90 7.27 -8.03 6.29
N MET A 91 7.51 -6.74 6.03
CA MET A 91 6.49 -5.70 6.06
C MET A 91 5.32 -6.04 5.13
N PHE A 92 5.60 -6.40 3.87
CA PHE A 92 4.58 -6.72 2.89
C PHE A 92 3.75 -7.93 3.33
N LEU A 93 4.40 -9.01 3.77
CA LEU A 93 3.73 -10.26 4.16
C LEU A 93 2.85 -10.13 5.41
N ILE A 94 3.16 -9.19 6.31
CA ILE A 94 2.37 -8.93 7.51
C ILE A 94 1.22 -7.95 7.22
N HIS A 95 1.53 -6.88 6.49
CA HIS A 95 0.62 -5.75 6.31
C HIS A 95 -0.41 -6.03 5.21
N VAL A 96 0.04 -6.32 3.98
CA VAL A 96 -0.83 -6.36 2.79
C VAL A 96 -1.88 -7.47 2.86
N PRO A 97 -1.53 -8.74 3.19
CA PRO A 97 -2.53 -9.81 3.25
C PRO A 97 -3.65 -9.51 4.25
N THR A 98 -3.32 -8.94 5.42
CA THR A 98 -4.30 -8.59 6.44
C THR A 98 -5.33 -7.60 5.90
N HIS A 99 -4.89 -6.54 5.23
CA HIS A 99 -5.77 -5.53 4.66
C HIS A 99 -6.59 -6.08 3.48
N VAL A 100 -5.95 -6.81 2.55
CA VAL A 100 -6.66 -7.38 1.38
C VAL A 100 -7.72 -8.40 1.80
N MET A 101 -7.43 -9.25 2.79
CA MET A 101 -8.43 -10.19 3.33
C MET A 101 -9.58 -9.47 4.01
N ALA A 102 -9.30 -8.41 4.78
CA ALA A 102 -10.35 -7.60 5.42
C ALA A 102 -11.26 -6.94 4.38
N ALA A 103 -10.68 -6.26 3.38
CA ALA A 103 -11.43 -5.62 2.29
C ALA A 103 -12.36 -6.61 1.57
N ALA A 104 -11.87 -7.81 1.28
CA ALA A 104 -12.64 -8.76 0.51
C ALA A 104 -13.67 -9.52 1.35
N ARG A 105 -13.46 -9.70 2.67
CA ARG A 105 -14.51 -10.12 3.61
C ARG A 105 -15.64 -9.08 3.68
N LEU A 106 -15.30 -7.78 3.81
CA LEU A 106 -16.26 -6.67 3.80
C LEU A 106 -17.05 -6.59 2.48
N ALA A 107 -16.38 -6.86 1.36
CA ALA A 107 -17.01 -6.92 0.04
C ALA A 107 -17.87 -8.18 -0.19
N GLY A 108 -17.98 -9.09 0.79
CA GLY A 108 -18.81 -10.30 0.72
C GLY A 108 -18.19 -11.47 -0.04
N TYR A 109 -16.88 -11.44 -0.31
CA TYR A 109 -16.18 -12.58 -0.91
C TYR A 109 -15.90 -13.66 0.14
N ASN A 110 -16.09 -14.92 -0.25
CA ASN A 110 -15.77 -16.05 0.61
C ASN A 110 -14.27 -16.38 0.50
N ILE A 111 -13.49 -15.85 1.45
CA ILE A 111 -12.06 -16.07 1.52
C ILE A 111 -11.77 -17.15 2.54
N LYS A 112 -11.07 -18.19 2.09
CA LYS A 112 -10.53 -19.22 2.97
C LYS A 112 -9.10 -18.86 3.31
N ASP A 113 -8.78 -18.95 4.59
CA ASP A 113 -7.39 -18.97 5.04
C ASP A 113 -6.85 -20.35 4.63
N SER A 114 -6.15 -20.42 3.49
CA SER A 114 -5.45 -21.63 3.11
C SER A 114 -4.20 -21.77 4.00
N PRO A 115 -3.96 -22.96 4.59
CA PRO A 115 -2.78 -23.22 5.42
C PRO A 115 -1.48 -23.19 4.61
#